data_AF-A0A7Z8YEA3-F1
#
_entry.id   AF-A0A7Z8YEA3-F1
#
_cell.length_a   1.000
_cell.length_b   1.000
_cell.length_c   1.000
_cell.angle_alpha   90.00
_cell.angle_beta   90.00
_cell.angle_gamma   90.00
#
_symmetry.space_group_name_H-M   'P 1'
#
loop_
_entity.id
_entity.type
_entity.pdbx_description
1 polymer ?
#
loop_
_entity_poly.entity_id
_entity_poly.type
_entity_poly.pdbx_seq_one_letter_code
_entity_poly.pdbx_strand_id
1 'polypeptide(L)'
;MIVRRFIFFLYSTKLMAILFIAFAIAMAVGTFVENDCDTDTARIWVYNTWWFEAIMGLFVVNFIGNIPRYRLLKKENWAVLVLHLSWVFIIVGLGLRAILVMKV
;
A
#
# COMPACT_ATOMS: atom_id res chain seq x y z
N MET A 1 18.16 4.51 -20.46
CA MET A 1 18.58 5.41 -19.35
C MET A 1 17.40 5.98 -18.53
N ILE A 2 16.27 6.38 -19.14
CA ILE A 2 15.13 7.00 -18.43
C ILE A 2 14.36 6.04 -17.51
N VAL A 3 14.10 4.80 -17.95
CA VAL A 3 13.36 3.78 -17.17
C VAL A 3 14.01 3.49 -15.82
N ARG A 4 15.35 3.42 -15.79
CA ARG A 4 16.11 3.18 -14.56
C ARG A 4 15.94 4.30 -13.53
N ARG A 5 15.70 5.54 -13.98
CA ARG A 5 15.54 6.73 -13.14
C ARG A 5 14.14 6.78 -12.51
N PHE A 6 13.11 6.42 -13.28
CA PHE A 6 11.75 6.24 -12.77
C PHE A 6 11.67 5.12 -11.75
N ILE A 7 12.31 3.98 -12.03
CA ILE A 7 12.37 2.85 -11.10
C ILE A 7 13.09 3.24 -9.79
N PHE A 8 14.18 4.01 -9.86
CA PHE A 8 14.84 4.54 -8.66
C PHE A 8 13.97 5.54 -7.88
N PHE A 9 13.14 6.33 -8.56
CA PHE A 9 12.20 7.24 -7.92
C PHE A 9 11.06 6.48 -7.23
N LEU A 10 10.54 5.44 -7.89
CA LEU A 10 9.53 4.53 -7.34
C LEU A 10 10.03 3.71 -6.16
N TYR A 11 11.34 3.59 -5.94
CA TYR A 11 11.94 2.92 -4.78
C TYR A 11 12.53 3.90 -3.76
N SER A 12 12.16 5.17 -3.82
CA SER A 12 12.65 6.18 -2.87
C SER A 12 11.86 6.14 -1.57
N THR A 13 12.54 6.31 -0.43
CA THR A 13 11.90 6.51 0.88
C THR A 13 11.03 7.76 0.93
N LYS A 14 11.32 8.74 0.07
CA LYS A 14 10.47 9.93 -0.10
C LYS A 14 9.10 9.57 -0.68
N LEU A 15 9.07 8.63 -1.63
CA LEU A 15 7.82 8.15 -2.21
C LEU A 15 7.01 7.38 -1.16
N MET A 16 7.67 6.54 -0.35
CA MET A 16 7.03 5.83 0.76
C MET A 16 6.32 6.79 1.74
N ALA A 17 6.97 7.88 2.13
CA ALA A 17 6.37 8.88 3.02
C ALA A 17 5.11 9.53 2.39
N ILE A 18 5.18 9.86 1.10
CA ILE A 18 4.02 10.41 0.37
C ILE A 18 2.89 9.38 0.30
N LEU A 19 3.21 8.11 0.03
CA LEU A 19 2.22 7.02 -0.01
C LEU A 19 1.56 6.80 1.36
N PHE A 20 2.31 6.86 2.48
CA PHE A 20 1.74 6.77 3.83
C PHE A 20 0.77 7.91 4.13
N ILE A 21 1.12 9.15 3.74
CA ILE A 21 0.24 10.31 3.93
C ILE A 21 -1.02 10.16 3.07
N ALA A 22 -0.88 9.77 1.80
CA ALA A 22 -2.01 9.52 0.92
C ALA A 22 -2.93 8.42 1.46
N PHE A 23 -2.36 7.32 1.97
CA PHE A 23 -3.11 6.24 2.60
C PHE A 23 -3.84 6.72 3.87
N ALA A 24 -3.17 7.50 4.72
CA ALA A 24 -3.80 8.06 5.92
C ALA A 24 -5.00 8.98 5.58
N ILE A 25 -4.87 9.81 4.54
CA ILE A 25 -5.97 10.66 4.05
C ILE A 25 -7.10 9.79 3.49
N ALA A 26 -6.79 8.78 2.68
CA ALA A 26 -7.79 7.87 2.13
C ALA A 26 -8.55 7.11 3.22
N MET A 27 -7.85 6.65 4.26
CA MET A 27 -8.46 6.00 5.43
C MET A 27 -9.33 6.97 6.22
N ALA A 28 -8.86 8.20 6.47
CA ALA A 28 -9.65 9.22 7.17
C ALA A 28 -10.94 9.55 6.40
N VAL A 29 -10.83 9.79 5.09
CA VAL A 29 -12.00 10.03 4.22
C VAL A 29 -12.91 8.80 4.22
N GLY A 30 -12.37 7.58 4.15
CA GLY A 30 -13.14 6.34 4.24
C GLY A 30 -13.96 6.25 5.52
N THR A 31 -13.37 6.61 6.68
CA THR A 31 -14.07 6.63 7.97
C THR A 31 -15.17 7.69 8.02
N PHE A 32 -14.94 8.90 7.50
CA PHE A 32 -15.97 9.95 7.47
C PHE A 32 -17.11 9.58 6.51
N VAL A 33 -16.78 9.04 5.34
CA VAL A 33 -17.78 8.57 4.37
C VAL A 33 -18.61 7.43 4.95
N GLU A 34 -18.01 6.51 5.72
CA GLU A 34 -18.74 5.46 6.43
C GLU A 34 -19.70 6.00 7.50
N ASN A 35 -19.33 7.08 8.20
CA ASN A 35 -20.15 7.68 9.24
C ASN A 35 -21.36 8.46 8.68
N ASP A 36 -21.19 9.11 7.53
CA ASP A 36 -22.20 10.03 6.99
C ASP A 36 -23.08 9.42 5.88
N CYS A 37 -22.51 8.49 5.10
CA CYS A 37 -23.13 7.85 3.95
C CYS A 37 -22.94 6.35 4.06
N ASP A 38 -23.76 5.67 4.88
CA ASP A 38 -24.01 4.22 4.98
C ASP A 38 -22.91 3.25 4.46
N THR A 39 -22.56 2.21 5.22
CA THR A 39 -21.37 1.35 5.02
C THR A 39 -21.19 0.80 3.59
N ASP A 40 -22.27 0.61 2.84
CA ASP A 40 -22.24 0.15 1.44
C ASP A 40 -21.72 1.21 0.45
N THR A 41 -21.97 2.50 0.69
CA THR A 41 -21.49 3.59 -0.19
C THR A 41 -19.98 3.81 0.00
N ALA A 42 -19.50 3.77 1.23
CA ALA A 42 -18.08 3.88 1.56
C ALA A 42 -17.24 2.76 0.92
N ARG A 43 -17.79 1.53 0.88
CA ARG A 43 -17.16 0.40 0.19
C ARG A 43 -16.98 0.65 -1.29
N ILE A 44 -18.00 1.12 -1.99
CA ILE A 44 -17.95 1.29 -3.44
C ILE A 44 -17.03 2.45 -3.83
N TRP A 45 -17.02 3.54 -3.07
CA TRP A 45 -16.32 4.77 -3.43
C TRP A 45 -14.87 4.85 -2.96
N VAL A 46 -14.53 4.21 -1.84
CA VAL A 46 -13.19 4.33 -1.23
C VAL A 46 -12.44 3.01 -1.29
N TYR A 47 -13.06 1.90 -0.90
CA TYR A 47 -12.35 0.61 -0.75
C TYR A 47 -12.32 -0.23 -2.03
N ASN A 48 -13.36 -0.13 -2.87
CA ASN A 48 -13.55 -0.95 -4.06
C ASN A 48 -13.24 -0.20 -5.36
N THR A 49 -12.40 0.84 -5.27
CA THR A 49 -12.01 1.65 -6.41
C THR A 49 -10.62 1.29 -6.90
N TRP A 50 -10.47 1.29 -8.23
CA TRP A 50 -9.22 0.97 -8.92
C TRP A 50 -8.03 1.84 -8.46
N TRP A 51 -8.28 3.08 -8.02
CA TRP A 51 -7.22 3.97 -7.54
C TRP A 51 -6.69 3.55 -6.15
N PHE A 52 -7.56 3.03 -5.26
CA PHE A 52 -7.14 2.54 -3.96
C PHE A 52 -6.34 1.24 -4.09
N GLU A 53 -6.80 0.33 -4.96
CA GLU A 53 -6.05 -0.87 -5.33
C GLU A 53 -4.68 -0.52 -5.95
N ALA A 54 -4.62 0.49 -6.82
CA ALA A 54 -3.37 0.95 -7.41
C ALA A 54 -2.41 1.54 -6.36
N ILE A 55 -2.89 2.31 -5.37
CA ILE A 55 -2.06 2.82 -4.26
C ILE A 55 -1.50 1.66 -3.44
N MET A 56 -2.32 0.65 -3.12
CA MET A 56 -1.92 -0.55 -2.39
C MET A 56 -0.86 -1.36 -3.16
N GLY A 57 -1.06 -1.56 -4.47
CA GLY A 57 -0.08 -2.22 -5.34
C GLY A 57 1.24 -1.45 -5.43
N LEU A 58 1.18 -0.12 -5.60
CA LEU A 58 2.36 0.75 -5.57
C LEU A 58 3.11 0.66 -4.25
N PHE A 59 2.40 0.54 -3.12
CA PHE A 59 2.98 0.37 -1.80
C PHE A 59 3.79 -0.93 -1.70
N VAL A 60 3.24 -2.05 -2.19
CA VAL A 60 3.93 -3.35 -2.21
C VAL A 60 5.17 -3.29 -3.10
N VAL A 61 5.06 -2.72 -4.30
CA VAL A 61 6.20 -2.57 -5.22
C VAL A 61 7.29 -1.68 -4.60
N ASN A 62 6.91 -0.57 -3.95
CA ASN A 62 7.84 0.32 -3.26
C ASN A 62 8.56 -0.42 -2.12
N PHE A 63 7.85 -1.20 -1.31
CA PHE A 63 8.44 -1.98 -0.22
C PHE A 63 9.38 -3.07 -0.73
N ILE A 64 8.99 -3.84 -1.75
CA ILE A 64 9.83 -4.91 -2.33
C ILE A 64 11.12 -4.32 -2.90
N GLY A 65 11.06 -3.18 -3.59
CA GLY A 65 12.25 -2.51 -4.13
C GLY A 65 13.16 -1.87 -3.08
N ASN A 66 12.62 -1.52 -1.90
CA ASN A 66 13.42 -1.01 -0.77
C ASN A 66 14.24 -2.12 -0.06
N ILE A 67 13.78 -3.37 -0.06
CA ILE A 67 14.47 -4.51 0.61
C ILE A 67 15.92 -4.71 0.15
N PRO A 68 16.23 -4.86 -1.16
CA PRO A 68 17.60 -5.07 -1.61
C PRO A 68 18.45 -3.79 -1.54
N ARG A 69 17.84 -2.60 -1.61
CA ARG A 69 18.56 -1.32 -1.59
C ARG A 69 19.20 -1.01 -0.22
N TYR A 70 18.54 -1.41 0.86
CA TYR A 70 19.02 -1.17 2.23
C TYR A 70 19.82 -2.34 2.84
N ARG A 71 20.13 -3.40 2.06
CA ARG A 71 20.79 -4.62 2.55
C ARG A 71 20.15 -5.16 3.83
N LEU A 72 18.81 -5.13 3.90
CA LEU A 72 18.02 -5.54 5.06
C LEU A 72 18.12 -7.05 5.37
N LEU A 73 18.70 -7.84 4.46
CA LEU A 73 19.04 -9.26 4.64
C LEU A 73 20.20 -9.51 5.62
N LYS A 74 20.86 -8.45 6.13
CA LYS A 74 21.82 -8.61 7.24
C LYS A 74 21.09 -8.95 8.54
N LYS A 75 21.65 -9.90 9.32
CA LYS A 75 21.11 -10.37 10.60
C LYS A 75 20.76 -9.25 11.59
N GLU A 76 21.47 -8.13 11.54
CA GLU A 76 21.29 -6.97 12.44
C GLU A 76 19.93 -6.27 12.25
N ASN A 77 19.32 -6.33 11.07
CA ASN A 77 18.10 -5.57 10.75
C ASN A 77 16.85 -6.44 10.58
N TRP A 78 16.86 -7.65 11.16
CA TRP A 78 15.74 -8.59 11.07
C TRP A 78 14.41 -8.02 11.54
N ALA A 79 14.40 -7.19 12.60
CA ALA A 79 13.19 -6.53 13.06
C ALA A 79 12.58 -5.60 12.00
N VAL A 80 13.43 -4.86 11.27
CA VAL A 80 12.99 -3.97 10.20
C VAL A 80 12.49 -4.76 8.99
N LEU A 81 13.15 -5.90 8.68
CA LEU A 81 12.74 -6.80 7.60
C LEU A 81 11.38 -7.45 7.88
N VAL A 82 11.16 -7.93 9.10
CA VAL A 82 9.87 -8.49 9.53
C VAL A 82 8.78 -7.44 9.48
N LEU A 83 9.04 -6.22 9.97
CA LEU A 83 8.07 -5.12 9.86
C LEU A 83 7.68 -4.85 8.40
N HIS A 84 8.64 -4.81 7.49
CA HIS A 84 8.38 -4.63 6.05
C HIS A 84 7.54 -5.77 5.46
N LEU A 85 7.87 -7.02 5.81
CA LEU A 85 7.10 -8.20 5.40
C LEU A 85 5.66 -8.18 5.95
N SER A 86 5.46 -7.70 7.18
CA SER A 86 4.13 -7.55 7.77
C SER A 86 3.25 -6.58 6.98
N TRP A 87 3.78 -5.44 6.55
CA TRP A 87 3.03 -4.49 5.71
C TRP A 87 2.62 -5.15 4.38
N VAL A 88 3.54 -5.88 3.74
CA VAL A 88 3.23 -6.60 2.50
C VAL A 88 2.14 -7.65 2.73
N PHE A 89 2.21 -8.42 3.81
CA PHE A 89 1.19 -9.41 4.17
C PHE A 89 -0.19 -8.79 4.41
N ILE A 90 -0.26 -7.66 5.12
CA ILE A 90 -1.51 -6.94 5.39
C ILE A 90 -2.14 -6.47 4.08
N ILE A 91 -1.35 -5.88 3.18
CA ILE A 91 -1.84 -5.37 1.89
C ILE A 91 -2.32 -6.50 0.99
N VAL A 92 -1.55 -7.60 0.89
CA VAL A 92 -1.93 -8.79 0.11
C VAL A 92 -3.21 -9.43 0.66
N GLY A 93 -3.33 -9.52 1.99
CA GLY A 93 -4.54 -10.03 2.64
C GLY A 93 -5.78 -9.17 2.38
N LEU A 94 -5.62 -7.86 2.23
CA LEU A 94 -6.72 -6.93 1.91
C LEU A 94 -7.16 -7.05 0.44
N GLY A 95 -6.21 -7.10 -0.49
CA GLY A 95 -6.49 -7.25 -1.93
C GLY A 95 -7.19 -8.57 -2.26
N LEU A 96 -6.81 -9.66 -1.60
CA LEU A 96 -7.47 -10.95 -1.77
C LEU A 96 -8.95 -10.92 -1.34
N ARG A 97 -9.28 -10.18 -0.27
CA ARG A 97 -10.66 -10.00 0.20
C ARG A 97 -11.48 -9.16 -0.78
N ALA A 98 -10.91 -8.10 -1.36
CA ALA A 98 -11.60 -7.28 -2.36
C ALA A 98 -11.98 -8.10 -3.61
N ILE A 99 -11.07 -8.93 -4.11
CA ILE A 99 -11.30 -9.79 -5.29
C ILE A 99 -12.37 -10.87 -5.04
N LEU A 100 -12.44 -11.42 -3.83
CA LEU A 100 -13.45 -12.43 -3.45
C LEU A 100 -14.84 -11.83 -3.28
N VAL A 101 -14.95 -10.60 -2.76
CA VAL A 101 -16.22 -9.89 -2.55
C VAL A 101 -16.76 -9.30 -3.86
N MET A 102 -15.91 -8.98 -4.85
CA MET A 102 -16.35 -8.54 -6.19
C MET A 102 -16.95 -9.65 -7.07
N LYS A 103 -16.83 -10.93 -6.67
CA LYS A 103 -17.24 -12.10 -7.49
C LYS A 103 -18.49 -12.83 -7.01
N VAL A 104 -19.16 -12.33 -5.97
CA VAL A 104 -20.43 -12.84 -5.42
C VAL A 104 -21.47 -11.73 -5.53
#